data_AF-A0A3C1SS53-F1
#
_entry.id   AF-A0A3C1SS53-F1
#
_cell.length_a   1.000
_cell.length_b   1.000
_cell.length_c   1.000
_cell.angle_alpha   90.00
_cell.angle_beta   90.00
_cell.angle_gamma   90.00
#
_symmetry.space_group_name_H-M   'P 1'
#
loop_
_entity.id
_entity.type
_entity.pdbx_description
1 polymer ?
#
loop_
_entity_poly.entity_id
_entity_poly.type
_entity_poly.pdbx_seq_one_letter_code
_entity_poly.pdbx_strand_id
1 'polypeptide(L)'
;MKTDWKAILGAVAPALATALGGPLAGTAAQILGASLLNKPEATEGEIAEVVASGDPGILARLKEIDAGFKTRMQELGIDLERINAADRASARDRETKLQDWTPRVLATLVTVGFFGTLAWIVSKGLPAEGKEAVLIMLGALGTAWTQIVAYYYGSSAGSAEKNQLIARLGEKP
;
A
#
# COMPACT_ATOMS: atom_id res chain seq x y z
N MET A 1 15.45 -18.40 -1.95
CA MET A 1 14.76 -17.11 -2.21
C MET A 1 13.29 -17.37 -1.95
N LYS A 2 12.71 -16.90 -0.83
CA LYS A 2 11.26 -17.03 -0.63
C LYS A 2 10.59 -16.05 -1.59
N THR A 3 10.02 -16.54 -2.68
CA THR A 3 9.23 -15.73 -3.60
C THR A 3 8.14 -15.03 -2.78
N ASP A 4 8.08 -13.70 -2.84
CA ASP A 4 7.06 -12.94 -2.14
C ASP A 4 5.73 -13.09 -2.89
N TRP A 5 5.04 -14.20 -2.63
CA TRP A 5 3.74 -14.52 -3.24
C TRP A 5 2.69 -13.44 -2.95
N LYS A 6 2.84 -12.69 -1.84
CA LYS A 6 1.97 -11.56 -1.51
C LYS A 6 2.23 -10.38 -2.43
N ALA A 7 3.46 -10.16 -2.88
CA ALA A 7 3.77 -9.18 -3.91
C ALA A 7 3.16 -9.56 -5.27
N ILE A 8 3.21 -10.84 -5.66
CA ILE A 8 2.56 -11.36 -6.87
C ILE A 8 1.04 -11.18 -6.78
N LEU A 9 0.46 -11.55 -5.63
CA LEU A 9 -0.97 -11.37 -5.36
C LEU A 9 -1.35 -9.89 -5.41
N GLY A 10 -0.55 -9.00 -4.84
CA GLY A 10 -0.77 -7.56 -4.89
C GLY A 10 -0.75 -6.97 -6.30
N ALA A 11 0.04 -7.55 -7.21
CA ALA A 11 0.10 -7.11 -8.61
C ALA A 11 -1.05 -7.65 -9.47
N VAL A 12 -1.48 -8.89 -9.23
CA VAL A 12 -2.44 -9.61 -10.09
C VAL A 12 -3.88 -9.53 -9.56
N ALA A 13 -4.04 -9.50 -8.24
CA ALA A 13 -5.32 -9.52 -7.53
C ALA A 13 -5.31 -8.55 -6.32
N PRO A 14 -5.28 -7.22 -6.58
CA PRO A 14 -5.10 -6.22 -5.54
C PRO A 14 -6.26 -6.12 -4.53
N ALA A 15 -7.49 -6.44 -4.92
CA ALA A 15 -8.64 -6.40 -4.01
C ALA A 15 -8.58 -7.57 -3.01
N LEU A 16 -8.24 -8.76 -3.48
CA LEU A 16 -7.98 -9.93 -2.65
C LEU A 16 -6.75 -9.73 -1.77
N ALA A 17 -5.67 -9.13 -2.28
CA ALA A 17 -4.49 -8.80 -1.48
C ALA A 17 -4.81 -7.82 -0.34
N THR A 18 -5.62 -6.79 -0.63
CA THR A 18 -6.11 -5.84 0.37
C THR A 18 -6.96 -6.53 1.43
N ALA A 19 -7.85 -7.42 1.01
CA ALA A 19 -8.69 -8.17 1.93
C ALA A 19 -7.87 -9.14 2.79
N LEU A 20 -6.89 -9.83 2.20
CA LEU A 20 -5.97 -10.75 2.88
C LEU A 20 -5.11 -10.05 3.95
N GLY A 21 -4.70 -8.81 3.70
CA GLY A 21 -3.95 -7.99 4.65
C GLY A 21 -4.82 -7.24 5.66
N GLY A 22 -6.15 -7.35 5.58
CA GLY A 22 -7.09 -6.53 6.33
C GLY A 22 -8.10 -7.34 7.15
N PRO A 23 -9.19 -6.71 7.64
CA PRO A 23 -10.18 -7.37 8.49
C PRO A 23 -10.97 -8.49 7.78
N LEU A 24 -10.83 -8.62 6.46
CA LEU A 24 -11.46 -9.65 5.64
C LEU A 24 -10.50 -10.80 5.28
N ALA A 25 -9.38 -10.93 6.01
CA ALA A 25 -8.33 -11.87 5.67
C ALA A 25 -8.82 -13.32 5.58
N GLY A 26 -9.64 -13.74 6.55
CA GLY A 26 -10.22 -15.09 6.57
C GLY A 26 -11.11 -15.35 5.35
N THR A 27 -11.93 -14.39 4.95
CA THR A 27 -12.81 -14.50 3.77
C THR A 27 -12.00 -14.54 2.47
N ALA A 28 -10.97 -13.71 2.35
CA ALA A 28 -10.08 -13.72 1.20
C ALA A 28 -9.34 -15.05 1.06
N ALA A 29 -8.82 -15.59 2.16
CA ALA A 29 -8.14 -16.89 2.20
C ALA A 29 -9.09 -18.03 1.80
N GLN A 30 -10.33 -18.02 2.29
CA GLN A 30 -11.35 -19.01 1.94
C GLN A 30 -11.70 -18.99 0.44
N ILE A 31 -11.87 -17.79 -0.14
CA ILE A 31 -12.17 -17.63 -1.57
C ILE A 31 -10.99 -18.15 -2.40
N LEU A 32 -9.76 -17.77 -2.04
CA LEU A 32 -8.55 -18.24 -2.73
C LEU A 32 -8.40 -19.75 -2.63
N GLY A 33 -8.58 -20.34 -1.44
CA GLY A 33 -8.52 -21.78 -1.23
C GLY A 33 -9.61 -22.54 -2.00
N ALA A 34 -10.84 -22.05 -1.98
CA ALA A 34 -11.95 -22.67 -2.71
C ALA A 34 -11.73 -22.61 -4.22
N SER A 35 -11.28 -21.48 -4.76
CA SER A 35 -11.20 -21.27 -6.21
C SER A 35 -9.90 -21.78 -6.86
N LEU A 36 -8.78 -21.79 -6.12
CA LEU A 36 -7.49 -22.25 -6.64
C LEU A 36 -7.20 -23.71 -6.29
N LEU A 37 -7.57 -24.13 -5.09
CA LEU A 37 -7.20 -25.43 -4.52
C LEU A 37 -8.40 -26.40 -4.38
N ASN A 38 -9.63 -25.95 -4.67
CA ASN A 38 -10.87 -26.66 -4.34
C ASN A 38 -10.94 -27.05 -2.85
N LYS A 39 -10.29 -26.26 -1.99
CA LYS A 39 -10.19 -26.47 -0.55
C LYS A 39 -10.49 -25.15 0.16
N PRO A 40 -11.74 -24.91 0.60
CA PRO A 40 -12.10 -23.66 1.28
C PRO A 40 -11.34 -23.44 2.60
N GLU A 41 -10.77 -24.49 3.19
CA GLU A 41 -9.92 -24.42 4.39
C GLU A 41 -8.42 -24.51 4.06
N ALA A 42 -8.02 -24.22 2.82
CA ALA A 42 -6.61 -24.19 2.45
C ALA A 42 -5.84 -23.22 3.34
N THR A 43 -4.69 -23.69 3.82
CA THR A 43 -3.78 -22.86 4.62
C THR A 43 -3.15 -21.77 3.77
N GLU A 44 -2.75 -20.66 4.39
CA GLU A 44 -2.00 -19.60 3.69
C GLU A 44 -0.73 -20.14 3.00
N GLY A 45 -0.12 -21.19 3.54
CA GLY A 45 1.05 -21.84 2.95
C GLY A 45 0.75 -22.55 1.63
N GLU A 46 -0.39 -23.24 1.53
CA GLU A 46 -0.81 -23.92 0.30
C GLU A 46 -1.20 -22.90 -0.78
N ILE A 47 -1.86 -21.81 -0.40
CA ILE A 47 -2.20 -20.71 -1.32
C ILE A 47 -0.91 -20.03 -1.81
N ALA A 48 0.05 -19.80 -0.91
CA ALA A 48 1.34 -19.21 -1.23
C ALA A 48 2.11 -20.04 -2.26
N GLU A 49 2.10 -21.37 -2.13
CA GLU A 49 2.81 -22.26 -3.05
C GLU A 49 2.24 -22.20 -4.47
N VAL A 50 0.90 -22.21 -4.59
CA VAL A 50 0.22 -22.11 -5.89
C VAL A 50 0.42 -20.74 -6.52
N VAL A 51 0.34 -19.65 -5.76
CA VAL A 51 0.58 -18.30 -6.28
C VAL A 51 2.05 -18.10 -6.65
N ALA A 52 2.98 -18.65 -5.85
CA ALA A 52 4.42 -18.57 -6.11
C ALA A 52 4.88 -19.42 -7.30
N SER A 53 4.08 -20.40 -7.74
CA SER A 53 4.35 -21.17 -8.96
C SER A 53 4.43 -20.29 -10.21
N GLY A 54 3.74 -19.13 -10.20
CA GLY A 54 3.74 -18.18 -11.30
C GLY A 54 3.07 -18.70 -12.58
N ASP A 55 2.33 -19.81 -12.52
CA ASP A 55 1.66 -20.39 -13.68
C ASP A 55 0.66 -19.39 -14.30
N PRO A 56 0.78 -19.05 -15.60
CA PRO A 56 -0.12 -18.09 -16.26
C PRO A 56 -1.60 -18.44 -16.13
N GLY A 57 -1.95 -19.73 -16.07
CA GLY A 57 -3.33 -20.18 -15.87
C GLY A 57 -3.87 -19.81 -14.48
N ILE A 58 -3.05 -19.97 -13.45
CA ILE A 58 -3.36 -19.55 -12.08
C ILE A 58 -3.47 -18.03 -11.96
N LEU A 59 -2.56 -17.28 -12.60
CA LEU A 59 -2.61 -15.81 -12.58
C LEU A 59 -3.85 -15.25 -13.30
N ALA A 60 -4.26 -15.87 -14.41
CA ALA A 60 -5.50 -15.49 -15.10
C ALA A 60 -6.73 -15.73 -14.22
N ARG A 61 -6.82 -16.89 -13.57
CA ARG A 61 -7.91 -17.21 -12.63
C ARG A 61 -7.93 -16.26 -11.43
N LEU A 62 -6.77 -15.94 -10.86
CA LEU A 62 -6.64 -14.96 -9.77
C LEU A 62 -7.26 -13.62 -10.15
N LYS A 63 -6.98 -13.14 -11.37
CA LYS A 63 -7.54 -11.88 -11.88
C LYS A 63 -9.05 -11.93 -12.05
N GLU A 64 -9.60 -13.04 -12.52
CA GLU A 64 -11.05 -13.24 -12.63
C GLU A 64 -11.75 -13.25 -11.26
N ILE A 65 -11.15 -13.96 -10.29
CA ILE A 65 -11.65 -14.02 -8.91
C ILE A 65 -11.59 -12.63 -8.28
N ASP A 66 -10.51 -11.88 -8.48
CA ASP A 66 -10.34 -10.52 -7.96
C ASP A 66 -11.43 -9.56 -8.49
N ALA A 67 -11.73 -9.65 -9.79
CA ALA A 67 -12.78 -8.86 -10.40
C ALA A 67 -14.16 -9.19 -9.81
N GLY A 68 -14.48 -10.49 -9.67
CA GLY A 68 -15.75 -10.92 -9.05
C GLY A 68 -15.85 -10.54 -7.57
N PHE A 69 -14.74 -10.63 -6.84
CA PHE A 69 -14.64 -10.21 -5.45
C PHE A 69 -14.87 -8.70 -5.32
N LYS A 70 -14.22 -7.89 -6.17
CA LYS A 70 -14.39 -6.43 -6.17
C LYS A 70 -15.84 -6.03 -6.44
N THR A 71 -16.49 -6.62 -7.44
CA THR A 71 -17.91 -6.36 -7.74
C THR A 71 -18.80 -6.70 -6.55
N ARG A 72 -18.60 -7.88 -5.94
CA ARG A 72 -19.39 -8.29 -4.76
C ARG A 72 -19.17 -7.37 -3.57
N MET A 73 -17.94 -6.89 -3.35
CA MET A 73 -17.66 -5.93 -2.28
C MET A 73 -18.37 -4.59 -2.53
N GLN A 74 -18.40 -4.12 -3.78
CA GLN A 74 -19.14 -2.92 -4.15
C GLN A 74 -20.66 -3.08 -3.95
N GLU A 75 -21.23 -4.22 -4.35
CA GLU A 75 -22.65 -4.54 -4.14
C GLU A 75 -23.04 -4.57 -2.65
N LEU A 76 -22.15 -5.09 -1.80
CA LEU A 76 -22.35 -5.13 -0.35
C LEU A 76 -22.05 -3.78 0.34
N GLY A 77 -21.70 -2.73 -0.42
CA GLY A 77 -21.33 -1.42 0.12
C GLY A 77 -20.00 -1.43 0.89
N ILE A 78 -19.18 -2.45 0.70
CA ILE A 78 -17.86 -2.61 1.32
C ILE A 78 -16.84 -1.89 0.44
N ASP A 79 -16.52 -0.66 0.85
CA ASP A 79 -15.44 0.11 0.23
C ASP A 79 -14.06 -0.41 0.72
N LEU A 80 -13.43 -1.23 -0.13
CA LEU A 80 -12.08 -1.76 0.11
C LEU A 80 -11.02 -0.66 0.22
N GLU A 81 -11.18 0.45 -0.51
CA GLU A 81 -10.24 1.58 -0.44
C GLU A 81 -10.36 2.27 0.92
N ARG A 82 -11.58 2.44 1.43
CA ARG A 82 -11.83 2.96 2.78
C ARG A 82 -11.26 2.06 3.87
N ILE A 83 -11.35 0.74 3.74
CA ILE A 83 -10.77 -0.22 4.71
C ILE A 83 -9.25 -0.05 4.77
N ASN A 84 -8.62 0.01 3.60
CA ASN A 84 -7.17 0.14 3.49
C ASN A 84 -6.68 1.53 3.95
N ALA A 85 -7.48 2.57 3.70
CA ALA A 85 -7.26 3.92 4.24
C ALA A 85 -7.45 3.98 5.76
N ALA A 86 -8.42 3.24 6.31
CA ALA A 86 -8.66 3.16 7.75
C ALA A 86 -7.55 2.39 8.48
N ASP A 87 -7.00 1.35 7.89
CA ASP A 87 -5.86 0.61 8.46
C ASP A 87 -4.59 1.48 8.47
N ARG A 88 -4.32 2.21 7.37
CA ARG A 88 -3.28 3.25 7.33
C ARG A 88 -3.53 4.38 8.34
N ALA A 89 -4.79 4.78 8.55
CA ALA A 89 -5.16 5.76 9.56
C ALA A 89 -4.98 5.23 10.98
N SER A 90 -5.25 3.95 11.23
CA SER A 90 -5.02 3.26 12.51
C SER A 90 -3.53 3.18 12.84
N ALA A 91 -2.69 2.87 11.85
CA ALA A 91 -1.23 2.93 12.00
C ALA A 91 -0.75 4.33 12.41
N ARG A 92 -1.33 5.39 11.81
CA ARG A 92 -1.06 6.79 12.15
C ARG A 92 -1.62 7.22 13.51
N ASP A 93 -2.79 6.73 13.89
CA ASP A 93 -3.37 6.94 15.23
C ASP A 93 -2.51 6.29 16.30
N ARG A 94 -1.87 5.16 15.98
CA ARG A 94 -0.89 4.50 16.85
C ARG A 94 0.36 5.38 17.05
N GLU A 95 0.87 6.04 16.01
CA GLU A 95 1.97 7.02 16.15
C GLU A 95 1.58 8.21 17.02
N THR A 96 0.35 8.72 16.85
CA THR A 96 -0.16 9.88 17.60
C THR A 96 -0.37 9.54 19.07
N LYS A 97 -0.80 8.31 19.38
CA LYS A 97 -0.98 7.80 20.75
C LYS A 97 0.33 7.37 21.43
N LEU A 98 1.33 6.94 20.67
CA LEU A 98 2.61 6.46 21.21
C LEU A 98 3.74 7.49 21.20
N GLN A 99 3.52 8.69 20.63
CA GLN A 99 4.57 9.67 20.37
C GLN A 99 5.79 9.01 19.72
N ASP A 100 5.61 8.35 18.58
CA ASP A 100 6.75 7.78 17.86
C ASP A 100 7.45 8.89 17.05
N TRP A 101 8.69 9.21 17.40
CA TRP A 101 9.47 10.26 16.73
C TRP A 101 10.14 9.74 15.46
N THR A 102 10.15 8.42 15.24
CA THR A 102 10.84 7.76 14.13
C THR A 102 10.44 8.30 12.75
N PRO A 103 9.14 8.48 12.42
CA PRO A 103 8.73 9.01 11.10
C PRO A 103 9.20 10.45 10.88
N ARG A 104 9.26 11.25 11.95
CA ARG A 104 9.69 12.65 11.91
C ARG A 104 11.19 12.78 11.70
N VAL A 105 11.97 11.93 12.37
CA VAL A 105 13.42 11.83 12.19
C VAL A 105 13.76 11.35 10.78
N LEU A 106 13.11 10.28 10.30
CA LEU A 106 13.32 9.76 8.95
C LEU A 106 12.95 10.80 7.88
N ALA A 107 11.81 11.48 8.02
CA ALA A 107 11.41 12.53 7.10
C ALA A 107 12.42 13.69 7.05
N THR A 108 12.95 14.08 8.21
CA THR A 108 13.97 15.13 8.30
C THR A 108 15.28 14.68 7.63
N LEU A 109 15.76 13.48 7.92
CA LEU A 109 16.99 12.94 7.33
C LEU A 109 16.90 12.82 5.81
N VAL A 110 15.80 12.29 5.29
CA VAL A 110 15.59 12.13 3.84
C VAL A 110 15.45 13.50 3.16
N THR A 111 14.76 14.46 3.79
CA THR A 111 14.64 15.82 3.25
C THR A 111 15.99 16.53 3.20
N VAL A 112 16.77 16.47 4.28
CA VAL A 112 18.13 17.04 4.32
C VAL A 112 19.05 16.36 3.31
N GLY A 113 18.99 15.03 3.21
CA GLY A 113 19.75 14.27 2.22
C GLY A 113 19.40 14.68 0.79
N PHE A 114 18.12 14.78 0.45
CA PHE A 114 17.66 15.15 -0.89
C PHE A 114 18.09 16.56 -1.28
N PHE A 115 17.79 17.57 -0.45
CA PHE A 115 18.19 18.95 -0.75
C PHE A 115 19.71 19.14 -0.66
N GLY A 116 20.40 18.40 0.21
CA GLY A 116 21.86 18.38 0.29
C GLY A 116 22.52 17.85 -0.99
N THR A 117 22.02 16.74 -1.53
CA THR A 117 22.49 16.19 -2.80
C THR A 117 22.20 17.15 -3.96
N LEU A 118 21.01 17.76 -4.01
CA LEU A 118 20.68 18.77 -5.02
C LEU A 118 21.61 19.98 -4.94
N ALA A 119 21.83 20.53 -3.75
CA ALA A 119 22.73 21.66 -3.54
C ALA A 119 24.17 21.33 -3.95
N TRP A 120 24.63 20.11 -3.66
CA TRP A 120 25.95 19.63 -4.09
C TRP A 120 26.06 19.54 -5.62
N ILE A 121 25.07 18.94 -6.29
CA ILE A 121 25.03 18.83 -7.76
C ILE A 121 25.02 20.21 -8.42
N VAL A 122 24.20 21.15 -7.91
CA VAL A 122 24.13 22.52 -8.45
C VAL A 122 25.44 23.26 -8.26
N SER A 123 26.15 23.04 -7.15
CA SER A 123 27.38 23.77 -6.82
C SER A 123 28.65 23.18 -7.45
N LYS A 124 28.71 21.86 -7.64
CA LYS A 124 29.91 21.13 -8.06
C LYS A 124 29.77 20.42 -9.41
N GLY A 125 28.56 20.39 -9.98
CA GLY A 125 28.23 19.59 -11.16
C GLY A 125 28.09 18.11 -10.85
N LEU A 126 27.64 17.33 -11.85
CA LEU A 126 27.57 15.88 -11.75
C LEU A 126 28.97 15.25 -11.91
N PRO A 127 29.28 14.17 -11.18
CA PRO A 127 30.54 13.44 -11.39
C PRO A 127 30.58 12.86 -12.82
N ALA A 128 31.77 12.87 -13.43
CA ALA A 128 31.97 12.36 -14.79
C ALA A 128 31.85 10.83 -14.85
N GLU A 129 32.33 10.14 -13.82
CA GLU A 129 32.14 8.71 -13.62
C GLU A 129 30.89 8.44 -12.77
N GLY A 130 30.06 7.47 -13.16
CA GLY A 130 28.88 7.08 -12.38
C GLY A 130 27.70 8.06 -12.45
N LYS A 131 27.72 9.02 -13.37
CA LYS A 131 26.62 9.99 -13.60
C LYS A 131 25.24 9.34 -13.69
N GLU A 132 25.12 8.25 -14.44
CA GLU A 132 23.86 7.53 -14.60
C GLU A 132 23.35 6.93 -13.28
N ALA A 133 24.24 6.32 -12.49
CA ALA A 133 23.89 5.79 -11.17
C ALA A 133 23.42 6.92 -10.23
N VAL A 134 24.11 8.07 -10.24
CA VAL A 134 23.71 9.23 -9.43
C VAL A 134 22.33 9.76 -9.84
N LEU A 135 22.03 9.82 -11.15
CA LEU A 135 20.72 10.26 -11.64
C LEU A 135 19.60 9.28 -11.27
N ILE A 136 19.84 7.97 -11.36
CA ILE A 136 18.87 6.94 -10.95
C ILE A 136 18.59 7.04 -9.45
N MET A 137 19.65 7.14 -8.63
CA MET A 137 19.53 7.27 -7.17
C MET A 137 18.83 8.58 -6.78
N LEU A 138 19.09 9.68 -7.49
CA LEU A 138 18.41 10.95 -7.28
C LEU A 138 16.91 10.87 -7.62
N GLY A 139 16.55 10.16 -8.69
CA GLY A 139 15.15 9.90 -9.06
C GLY A 139 14.40 9.07 -8.01
N ALA A 140 15.04 8.02 -7.48
CA ALA A 140 14.50 7.22 -6.39
C ALA A 140 14.32 8.07 -5.11
N LEU A 141 15.31 8.91 -4.78
CA LEU A 141 15.27 9.80 -3.62
C LEU A 141 14.16 10.86 -3.75
N GLY A 142 13.94 11.41 -4.94
CA GLY A 142 12.83 12.32 -5.23
C GLY A 142 11.45 11.66 -5.09
N THR A 143 11.32 10.40 -5.51
CA THR A 143 10.10 9.60 -5.30
C THR A 143 9.83 9.39 -3.82
N ALA A 144 10.85 9.01 -3.04
CA ALA A 144 10.74 8.84 -1.60
C ALA A 144 10.35 10.16 -0.88
N TRP A 145 10.93 11.29 -1.30
CA TRP A 145 10.55 12.60 -0.79
C TRP A 145 9.09 12.94 -1.09
N THR A 146 8.61 12.66 -2.29
CA THR A 146 7.19 12.87 -2.67
C THR A 146 6.25 12.02 -1.82
N GLN A 147 6.62 10.77 -1.53
CA GLN A 147 5.87 9.90 -0.62
C GLN A 147 5.83 10.44 0.82
N ILE A 148 6.93 11.01 1.31
CA ILE A 148 6.97 11.70 2.61
C ILE A 148 6.05 12.92 2.61
N VAL A 149 6.07 13.76 1.56
CA VAL A 149 5.16 14.90 1.45
C VAL A 149 3.70 14.44 1.43
N ALA A 150 3.38 13.40 0.66
CA ALA A 150 2.04 12.81 0.65
C ALA A 150 1.66 12.21 2.01
N TYR A 151 2.62 11.68 2.77
CA TYR A 151 2.40 11.17 4.11
C TYR A 151 1.96 12.28 5.07
N TYR A 152 2.67 13.41 5.11
CA TYR A 152 2.42 14.51 6.04
C TYR A 152 1.28 15.44 5.61
N TYR A 153 1.17 15.75 4.32
CA TYR A 153 0.23 16.74 3.80
C TYR A 153 -0.98 16.14 3.08
N GLY A 154 -0.93 14.86 2.71
CA GLY A 154 -2.05 14.18 2.04
C GLY A 154 -3.21 13.80 2.99
N SER A 155 -2.97 13.67 4.30
CA SER A 155 -4.02 13.30 5.26
C SER A 155 -4.79 14.50 5.84
N SER A 156 -4.23 15.71 5.74
CA SER A 156 -4.78 16.93 6.33
C SER A 156 -6.08 17.34 5.64
N ALA A 157 -6.15 17.20 4.30
CA ALA A 157 -7.35 17.50 3.52
C ALA A 157 -8.49 16.49 3.78
N GLY A 158 -8.20 15.19 3.72
CA GLY A 158 -9.22 14.16 3.90
C GLY A 158 -9.78 14.08 5.32
N SER A 159 -8.99 14.39 6.35
CA SER A 159 -9.47 14.39 7.74
C SER A 159 -10.32 15.63 8.07
N ALA A 160 -9.93 16.80 7.54
CA ALA A 160 -10.71 18.03 7.69
C ALA A 160 -12.06 17.94 6.97
N GLU A 161 -12.07 17.40 5.75
CA GLU A 161 -13.30 17.17 4.98
C GLU A 161 -14.23 16.17 5.69
N LYS A 162 -13.68 15.10 6.26
CA LYS A 162 -14.46 14.10 7.02
C LYS A 162 -15.05 14.67 8.31
N ASN A 163 -14.29 15.49 9.05
CA ASN A 163 -14.80 16.18 10.24
C ASN A 163 -15.88 17.22 9.89
N GLN A 164 -15.72 17.94 8.78
CA GLN A 164 -16.75 18.86 8.28
C GLN A 164 -18.01 18.13 7.83
N LEU A 165 -17.87 16.97 7.17
CA LEU A 165 -19.01 16.14 6.78
C LEU A 165 -19.77 15.63 8.01
N ILE A 166 -19.06 15.16 9.03
CA ILE A 166 -19.65 14.70 10.30
C ILE A 166 -20.34 15.86 11.03
N ALA A 167 -19.73 17.05 11.05
CA ALA A 167 -20.36 18.24 11.63
C ALA A 167 -21.67 18.61 10.92
N ARG A 168 -21.69 18.62 9.59
CA ARG A 168 -22.91 18.88 8.79
C ARG A 168 -23.98 17.80 8.94
N LEU A 169 -23.60 16.54 9.20
CA LEU A 169 -24.54 15.44 9.43
C LEU A 169 -25.07 15.41 10.88
N GLY A 170 -24.31 15.97 11.83
CA GLY A 170 -24.70 16.14 13.23
C GLY A 170 -25.59 17.37 13.47
N GLU A 171 -25.47 18.39 12.62
CA GLU A 171 -26.42 19.50 12.52
C GLU A 171 -27.66 19.06 11.72
N LYS A 172 -28.52 18.24 12.32
CA LYS A 172 -29.90 18.14 11.83
C LYS A 172 -30.66 19.42 12.20
N PRO A 173 -31.48 19.99 11.29
CA PRO A 173 -32.39 21.09 11.62
C PRO A 173 -33.45 20.67 12.65
#